data_AF-A0A1F8ZNE2-F1
#
_entry.id   AF-A0A1F8ZNE2-F1
#
_cell.length_a   1.000
_cell.length_b   1.000
_cell.length_c   1.000
_cell.angle_alpha   90.00
_cell.angle_beta   90.00
_cell.angle_gamma   90.00
#
_symmetry.space_group_name_H-M   'P 1'
#
loop_
_entity.id
_entity.type
_entity.pdbx_description
1 polymer ?
#
loop_
_entity_poly.entity_id
_entity_poly.type
_entity_poly.pdbx_seq_one_letter_code
_entity_poly.pdbx_strand_id
1 'polypeptide(L)'
;EAGHTPITNLHESLSFFAWSIVGVYLLLHLKYRVEVLAAFISPVAAVLIILSSLFPKDILPLAPVLESYWLPIHVIFAFIGNAMFTIAFAVGVMYLIQERQIKSKKIGPFYYRLPALKVLDDLNYRCLTFGFPLLTLGIISGSVWAESAWGSYWSWDPKETWSLITWFLYAALLHGRLTGGWRGRRAAIFAIVGFGALVFSFLGVNLLLTGLHSYN
;
A
#
# COMPACT_ATOMS: atom_id res chain seq x y z
N GLU A 1 -2.37 25.98 -10.77
CA GLU A 1 -2.74 24.54 -10.80
C GLU A 1 -2.03 23.90 -11.99
N ALA A 2 -1.51 22.69 -11.85
CA ALA A 2 -0.58 22.08 -12.81
C ALA A 2 -1.27 21.47 -14.07
N GLY A 3 -2.60 21.37 -14.09
CA GLY A 3 -3.34 20.85 -15.26
C GLY A 3 -3.25 19.34 -15.47
N HIS A 4 -2.57 18.59 -14.58
CA HIS A 4 -2.36 17.15 -14.66
C HIS A 4 -2.56 16.43 -13.33
N THR A 5 -2.58 15.09 -13.35
CA THR A 5 -2.75 14.26 -12.14
C THR A 5 -1.54 14.39 -11.19
N PRO A 6 -1.76 14.40 -9.85
CA PRO A 6 -0.73 14.70 -8.85
C PRO A 6 0.13 13.47 -8.51
N ILE A 7 0.92 13.00 -9.48
CA ILE A 7 1.76 11.80 -9.39
C ILE A 7 2.97 11.85 -10.32
N THR A 8 3.28 13.01 -10.89
CA THR A 8 4.31 13.12 -11.93
C THR A 8 5.72 13.16 -11.35
N ASN A 9 5.84 13.41 -10.05
CA ASN A 9 7.07 13.37 -9.30
C ASN A 9 6.88 12.66 -7.94
N LEU A 10 7.99 12.45 -7.24
CA LEU A 10 7.98 11.74 -5.96
C LEU A 10 7.31 12.53 -4.83
N HIS A 11 7.40 13.88 -4.86
CA HIS A 11 6.71 14.75 -3.91
C HIS A 11 5.20 14.52 -3.97
N GLU A 12 4.61 14.65 -5.16
CA GLU A 12 3.20 14.47 -5.41
C GLU A 12 2.74 13.03 -5.13
N SER A 13 3.51 12.04 -5.60
CA SER A 13 3.21 10.62 -5.39
C SER A 13 3.16 10.26 -3.90
N LEU A 14 4.10 10.73 -3.08
CA LEU A 14 4.10 10.48 -1.63
C LEU A 14 2.91 11.15 -0.93
N SER A 15 2.59 12.38 -1.32
CA SER A 15 1.44 13.12 -0.79
C SER A 15 0.12 12.43 -1.15
N PHE A 16 -0.05 12.06 -2.43
CA PHE A 16 -1.23 11.35 -2.92
C PHE A 16 -1.38 9.98 -2.25
N PHE A 17 -0.27 9.29 -1.96
CA PHE A 17 -0.32 8.03 -1.22
C PHE A 17 -0.78 8.22 0.23
N ALA A 18 -0.26 9.24 0.92
CA ALA A 18 -0.69 9.57 2.28
C ALA A 18 -2.21 9.86 2.33
N TRP A 19 -2.71 10.67 1.39
CA TRP A 19 -4.13 10.97 1.28
C TRP A 19 -4.98 9.76 0.91
N SER A 20 -4.47 8.88 0.04
CA SER A 20 -5.15 7.62 -0.30
C SER A 20 -5.29 6.71 0.92
N ILE A 21 -4.24 6.58 1.74
CA ILE A 21 -4.28 5.82 2.99
C ILE A 21 -5.32 6.39 3.95
N VAL A 22 -5.30 7.71 4.16
CA VAL A 22 -6.26 8.40 5.05
C VAL A 22 -7.69 8.26 4.52
N GLY A 23 -7.92 8.47 3.23
CA GLY A 23 -9.23 8.35 2.59
C GLY A 23 -9.80 6.94 2.72
N VAL A 24 -9.01 5.92 2.42
CA VAL A 24 -9.42 4.51 2.59
C VAL A 24 -9.68 4.20 4.07
N TYR A 25 -8.84 4.69 4.99
CA TYR A 25 -9.09 4.54 6.43
C TYR A 25 -10.44 5.14 6.83
N LEU A 26 -10.75 6.36 6.39
CA LEU A 26 -12.03 7.02 6.70
C LEU A 26 -13.21 6.22 6.15
N LEU A 27 -13.12 5.72 4.90
CA LEU A 27 -14.16 4.86 4.32
C LEU A 27 -14.38 3.58 5.12
N LEU A 28 -13.31 2.91 5.55
CA LEU A 28 -13.41 1.74 6.41
C LEU A 28 -13.94 2.09 7.80
N HIS A 29 -13.58 3.27 8.33
CA HIS A 29 -14.04 3.75 9.63
C HIS A 29 -15.57 3.94 9.65
N LEU A 30 -16.17 4.45 8.56
CA LEU A 30 -17.62 4.59 8.43
C LEU A 30 -18.37 3.27 8.67
N LYS A 31 -17.78 2.14 8.27
CA LYS A 31 -18.38 0.81 8.38
C LYS A 31 -17.97 0.05 9.64
N TYR A 32 -16.69 0.11 10.04
CA TYR A 32 -16.13 -0.75 11.08
C TYR A 32 -15.88 -0.05 12.42
N ARG A 33 -15.84 1.29 12.44
CA ARG A 33 -15.68 2.12 13.65
C ARG A 33 -14.50 1.71 14.54
N VAL A 34 -13.40 1.24 13.93
CA VAL A 34 -12.16 0.94 14.66
C VAL A 34 -11.34 2.22 14.78
N GLU A 35 -11.59 3.00 15.83
CA GLU A 35 -10.92 4.30 16.06
C GLU A 35 -9.41 4.16 16.27
N VAL A 36 -9.00 3.15 17.02
CA VAL A 36 -7.58 2.95 17.37
C VAL A 36 -6.69 2.68 16.15
N LEU A 37 -7.28 2.24 15.04
CA LEU A 37 -6.56 2.11 13.77
C LEU A 37 -6.02 3.46 13.28
N ALA A 38 -6.70 4.59 13.56
CA ALA A 38 -6.17 5.92 13.24
C ALA A 38 -4.80 6.17 13.88
N ALA A 39 -4.59 5.70 15.12
CA ALA A 39 -3.32 5.91 15.83
C ALA A 39 -2.14 5.15 15.19
N PHE A 40 -2.41 4.12 14.38
CA PHE A 40 -1.39 3.40 13.62
C PHE A 40 -1.25 3.94 12.19
N ILE A 41 -2.34 4.43 11.61
CA ILE A 41 -2.34 4.99 10.25
C ILE A 41 -1.78 6.41 10.21
N SER A 42 -2.08 7.24 11.21
CA SER A 42 -1.64 8.65 11.22
C SER A 42 -0.13 8.84 11.27
N PRO A 43 0.68 8.04 11.99
CA PRO A 43 2.14 8.16 11.92
C PRO A 43 2.67 7.75 10.55
N VAL A 44 2.09 6.72 9.92
CA VAL A 44 2.49 6.29 8.56
C VAL A 44 2.21 7.40 7.55
N ALA A 45 1.00 7.98 7.58
CA ALA A 45 0.65 9.11 6.73
C ALA A 45 1.52 10.34 7.00
N ALA A 46 1.80 10.65 8.29
CA ALA A 46 2.67 11.76 8.67
C ALA A 46 4.10 11.57 8.14
N VAL A 47 4.66 10.37 8.25
CA VAL A 47 5.98 10.05 7.68
C VAL A 47 5.98 10.25 6.17
N LEU A 48 4.95 9.80 5.45
CA LEU A 48 4.85 10.01 4.00
C LEU A 48 4.75 11.48 3.62
N ILE A 49 4.00 12.29 4.37
CA ILE A 49 3.91 13.75 4.16
C ILE A 49 5.24 14.45 4.47
N ILE A 50 5.90 14.07 5.56
CA ILE A 50 7.23 14.61 5.90
C ILE A 50 8.22 14.25 4.80
N LEU A 51 8.29 12.99 4.38
CA LEU A 51 9.15 12.56 3.28
C LEU A 51 8.82 13.29 1.99
N SER A 52 7.55 13.44 1.64
CA SER A 52 7.09 14.24 0.49
C SER A 52 7.66 15.65 0.56
N SER A 53 7.62 16.31 1.71
CA SER A 53 8.11 17.68 1.88
C SER A 53 9.62 17.87 1.69
N LEU A 54 10.40 16.78 1.71
CA LEU A 54 11.85 16.79 1.47
C LEU A 54 12.21 16.77 -0.03
N PHE A 55 11.27 16.45 -0.92
CA PHE A 55 11.51 16.40 -2.37
C PHE A 55 11.10 17.71 -3.06
N PRO A 56 11.74 18.05 -4.20
CA PRO A 56 11.42 19.24 -4.99
C PRO A 56 9.93 19.29 -5.37
N LYS A 57 9.37 20.51 -5.38
CA LYS A 57 7.97 20.79 -5.71
C LYS A 57 7.81 21.37 -7.12
N ASP A 58 8.85 21.24 -7.94
CA ASP A 58 8.91 21.90 -9.24
C ASP A 58 7.84 21.30 -10.17
N ILE A 59 7.03 22.19 -10.74
CA ILE A 59 6.02 21.81 -11.73
C ILE A 59 6.71 21.83 -13.09
N LEU A 60 7.31 20.69 -13.44
CA LEU A 60 7.92 20.50 -14.74
C LEU A 60 6.83 20.20 -15.80
N PRO A 61 7.02 20.64 -17.06
CA PRO A 61 6.13 20.22 -18.13
C PRO A 61 6.11 18.69 -18.22
N LEU A 62 4.91 18.12 -18.30
CA LEU A 62 4.71 16.68 -18.44
C LEU A 62 5.55 16.15 -19.60
N ALA A 63 6.33 15.10 -19.35
CA ALA A 63 6.87 14.32 -20.45
C ALA A 63 5.68 13.79 -21.27
N PRO A 64 5.71 13.84 -22.62
CA PRO A 64 4.60 13.39 -23.47
C PRO A 64 4.12 11.97 -23.17
N VAL A 65 5.01 11.13 -22.63
CA VAL A 65 4.73 9.75 -22.21
C VAL A 65 3.75 9.63 -21.03
N LEU A 66 3.61 10.69 -20.24
CA LEU A 66 2.71 10.77 -19.08
C LEU A 66 1.31 11.29 -19.45
N GLU A 67 1.13 11.86 -20.65
CA GLU A 67 -0.17 12.31 -21.14
C GLU A 67 -0.97 11.15 -21.74
N SER A 68 -1.51 10.30 -20.87
CA SER A 68 -2.28 9.11 -21.28
C SER A 68 -3.52 8.88 -20.42
N TYR A 69 -4.59 8.39 -21.04
CA TYR A 69 -5.81 7.96 -20.33
C TYR A 69 -5.57 6.77 -19.39
N TRP A 70 -4.55 5.95 -19.66
CA TRP A 70 -4.25 4.76 -18.87
C TRP A 70 -3.50 5.05 -17.57
N LEU A 71 -2.72 6.13 -17.54
CA LEU A 71 -1.92 6.49 -16.36
C LEU A 71 -2.80 6.78 -15.13
N PRO A 72 -3.86 7.62 -15.19
CA PRO A 72 -4.76 7.82 -14.07
C PRO A 72 -5.45 6.54 -13.61
N ILE A 73 -5.87 5.67 -14.54
CA ILE A 73 -6.53 4.39 -14.23
C ILE A 73 -5.57 3.49 -13.44
N HIS A 74 -4.34 3.32 -13.93
CA HIS A 74 -3.30 2.57 -13.25
C HIS A 74 -3.07 3.07 -11.83
N VAL A 75 -2.92 4.38 -11.69
CA VAL A 75 -2.57 5.04 -10.43
C VAL A 75 -3.69 4.91 -9.41
N ILE A 76 -4.94 5.10 -9.80
CA ILE A 76 -6.08 4.94 -8.88
C ILE A 76 -6.14 3.52 -8.33
N PHE A 77 -6.04 2.50 -9.20
CA PHE A 77 -6.08 1.11 -8.76
C PHE A 77 -4.88 0.75 -7.88
N ALA A 78 -3.67 1.15 -8.29
CA ALA A 78 -2.45 0.89 -7.53
C ALA A 78 -2.47 1.56 -6.14
N PHE A 79 -2.85 2.84 -6.06
CA PHE A 79 -2.81 3.59 -4.80
C PHE A 79 -3.90 3.17 -3.82
N ILE A 80 -5.13 2.89 -4.29
CA ILE A 80 -6.19 2.36 -3.41
C ILE A 80 -5.83 0.95 -2.95
N GLY A 81 -5.29 0.10 -3.84
CA GLY A 81 -4.79 -1.22 -3.48
C GLY A 81 -3.69 -1.15 -2.42
N ASN A 82 -2.69 -0.29 -2.63
CA ASN A 82 -1.60 -0.07 -1.69
C ASN A 82 -2.10 0.49 -0.35
N ALA A 83 -3.07 1.39 -0.35
CA ALA A 83 -3.70 1.91 0.87
C ALA A 83 -4.38 0.79 1.67
N MET A 84 -5.10 -0.13 1.01
CA MET A 84 -5.68 -1.31 1.67
C MET A 84 -4.59 -2.20 2.29
N PHE A 85 -3.45 -2.38 1.60
CA PHE A 85 -2.32 -3.15 2.15
C PHE A 85 -1.62 -2.46 3.32
N THR A 86 -1.49 -1.14 3.30
CA THR A 86 -1.00 -0.35 4.45
C THR A 86 -1.90 -0.57 5.67
N ILE A 87 -3.22 -0.60 5.48
CA ILE A 87 -4.17 -0.88 6.55
C ILE A 87 -4.06 -2.33 7.02
N ALA A 88 -3.91 -3.29 6.11
CA ALA A 88 -3.68 -4.69 6.47
C ALA A 88 -2.40 -4.87 7.31
N PHE A 89 -1.33 -4.14 6.99
CA PHE A 89 -0.10 -4.05 7.77
C PHE A 89 -0.36 -3.48 9.16
N ALA A 90 -1.01 -2.32 9.28
CA ALA A 90 -1.30 -1.69 10.56
C ALA A 90 -2.14 -2.61 11.47
N VAL A 91 -3.16 -3.25 10.91
CA VAL A 91 -3.99 -4.24 11.61
C VAL A 91 -3.18 -5.48 12.01
N GLY A 92 -2.25 -5.92 11.16
CA GLY A 92 -1.31 -7.01 11.48
C GLY A 92 -0.40 -6.67 12.68
N VAL A 93 0.13 -5.45 12.72
CA VAL A 93 0.91 -4.96 13.87
C VAL A 93 0.05 -4.92 15.13
N MET A 94 -1.16 -4.37 15.05
CA MET A 94 -2.13 -4.37 16.17
C MET A 94 -2.42 -5.79 16.66
N TYR A 95 -2.59 -6.75 15.75
CA TYR A 95 -2.84 -8.15 16.08
C TYR A 95 -1.68 -8.73 16.90
N LEU A 96 -0.43 -8.52 16.46
CA LEU A 96 0.75 -9.05 17.15
C LEU A 96 0.95 -8.41 18.54
N ILE A 97 0.65 -7.11 18.68
CA ILE A 97 0.69 -6.41 19.97
C ILE A 97 -0.35 -7.03 20.92
N GLN A 98 -1.60 -7.16 20.47
CA GLN A 98 -2.69 -7.70 21.28
C GLN A 98 -2.45 -9.17 21.66
N GLU A 99 -1.96 -9.98 20.72
CA GLU A 99 -1.61 -11.38 20.95
C GLU A 99 -0.52 -11.50 22.04
N ARG A 100 0.52 -10.65 21.96
CA ARG A 100 1.61 -10.64 22.93
C ARG A 100 1.14 -10.23 24.33
N GLN A 101 0.24 -9.26 24.45
CA GLN A 101 -0.32 -8.83 25.74
C GLN A 101 -1.14 -9.95 26.41
N ILE A 102 -1.99 -10.63 25.64
CA ILE A 102 -2.77 -11.77 26.12
C ILE A 102 -1.84 -12.90 26.60
N LYS A 103 -0.85 -13.29 25.80
CA LYS A 103 0.07 -14.38 26.14
C LYS A 103 0.97 -14.06 27.33
N SER A 104 1.41 -12.81 27.47
CA SER A 104 2.30 -12.39 28.56
C SER A 104 1.57 -12.10 29.87
N LYS A 105 0.24 -12.12 29.90
CA LYS A 105 -0.61 -11.69 31.03
C LYS A 105 -0.28 -10.28 31.55
N LYS A 106 0.45 -9.47 30.77
CA LYS A 106 0.78 -8.08 31.07
C LYS A 106 -0.24 -7.18 30.40
N ILE A 107 -1.34 -6.94 31.11
CA ILE A 107 -2.42 -6.07 30.65
C ILE A 107 -1.95 -4.62 30.77
N GLY A 108 -1.39 -4.10 29.68
CA GLY A 108 -1.03 -2.68 29.57
C GLY A 108 -2.20 -1.81 29.06
N PRO A 109 -2.05 -0.48 29.02
CA PRO A 109 -3.10 0.44 28.58
C PRO A 109 -3.62 0.18 27.15
N PHE A 110 -2.78 -0.39 26.28
CA PHE A 110 -3.16 -0.74 24.92
C PHE A 110 -4.17 -1.90 24.85
N TYR A 111 -4.20 -2.80 25.83
CA TYR A 111 -5.07 -3.98 25.79
C TYR A 111 -6.54 -3.62 25.69
N TYR A 112 -6.97 -2.65 26.49
CA TYR A 112 -8.36 -2.19 26.55
C TYR A 112 -8.77 -1.32 25.35
N ARG A 113 -7.79 -0.82 24.60
CA ARG A 113 -8.01 0.03 23.41
C ARG A 113 -8.04 -0.80 22.13
N LEU A 114 -7.27 -1.89 22.08
CA LEU A 114 -7.21 -2.72 20.89
C LEU A 114 -8.45 -3.63 20.77
N PRO A 115 -9.02 -3.77 19.55
CA PRO A 115 -10.10 -4.72 19.29
C PRO A 115 -9.69 -6.18 19.59
N ALA A 116 -10.69 -7.05 19.69
CA ALA A 116 -10.46 -8.49 19.80
C ALA A 116 -9.64 -9.03 18.61
N LEU A 117 -8.81 -10.05 18.85
CA LEU A 117 -7.97 -10.67 17.81
C LEU A 117 -8.76 -11.11 16.58
N LYS A 118 -9.99 -11.60 16.77
CA LYS A 118 -10.89 -11.97 15.67
C LYS A 118 -11.26 -10.79 14.78
N VAL A 119 -11.57 -9.63 15.38
CA VAL A 119 -11.89 -8.40 14.63
C VAL A 119 -10.69 -7.93 13.81
N LEU A 120 -9.49 -8.00 14.39
CA LEU A 120 -8.26 -7.66 13.69
C LEU A 120 -7.97 -8.64 12.54
N ASP A 121 -8.14 -9.94 12.76
CA ASP A 121 -7.96 -10.94 11.70
C ASP A 121 -8.98 -10.77 10.55
N ASP A 122 -10.24 -10.52 10.88
CA ASP A 122 -11.31 -10.30 9.90
C ASP A 122 -11.08 -9.01 9.10
N LEU A 123 -10.64 -7.93 9.76
CA LEU A 123 -10.34 -6.67 9.08
C LEU A 123 -9.12 -6.80 8.16
N ASN A 124 -8.08 -7.50 8.62
CA ASN A 124 -6.91 -7.83 7.80
C ASN A 124 -7.35 -8.62 6.55
N TYR A 125 -8.19 -9.65 6.71
CA TYR A 125 -8.69 -10.44 5.59
C TYR A 125 -9.43 -9.59 4.55
N ARG A 126 -10.31 -8.70 5.01
CA ARG A 126 -11.10 -7.83 4.13
C ARG A 126 -10.20 -6.88 3.36
N CYS A 127 -9.23 -6.25 4.02
CA CYS A 127 -8.26 -5.39 3.35
C CYS A 127 -7.49 -6.16 2.27
N LEU A 128 -7.06 -7.40 2.54
CA LEU A 128 -6.41 -8.25 1.54
C LEU A 128 -7.34 -8.60 0.37
N THR A 129 -8.60 -8.93 0.65
CA THR A 129 -9.58 -9.35 -0.35
C THR A 129 -9.96 -8.21 -1.30
N PHE A 130 -9.96 -6.96 -0.82
CA PHE A 130 -10.15 -5.78 -1.68
C PHE A 130 -8.85 -5.29 -2.32
N GLY A 131 -7.75 -5.27 -1.57
CA GLY A 131 -6.45 -4.78 -2.05
C GLY A 131 -5.86 -5.62 -3.17
N PHE A 132 -6.00 -6.96 -3.12
CA PHE A 132 -5.40 -7.84 -4.10
C PHE A 132 -5.99 -7.71 -5.52
N PRO A 133 -7.32 -7.70 -5.72
CA PRO A 133 -7.90 -7.36 -7.02
C PRO A 133 -7.51 -5.98 -7.52
N LEU A 134 -7.47 -4.97 -6.64
CA LEU A 134 -7.06 -3.61 -7.02
C LEU A 134 -5.61 -3.55 -7.48
N LEU A 135 -4.68 -4.23 -6.78
CA LEU A 135 -3.29 -4.35 -7.23
C LEU A 135 -3.21 -5.09 -8.57
N THR A 136 -4.00 -6.14 -8.75
CA THR A 136 -4.03 -6.90 -10.02
C THR A 136 -4.50 -6.01 -11.17
N LEU A 137 -5.57 -5.24 -10.98
CA LEU A 137 -6.03 -4.24 -11.96
C LEU A 137 -4.99 -3.15 -12.17
N GLY A 138 -4.30 -2.73 -11.13
CA GLY A 138 -3.18 -1.79 -11.20
C GLY A 138 -2.06 -2.33 -12.09
N ILE A 139 -1.61 -3.56 -11.90
CA ILE A 139 -0.57 -4.18 -12.75
C ILE A 139 -1.05 -4.29 -14.21
N ILE A 140 -2.28 -4.77 -14.45
CA ILE A 140 -2.82 -4.92 -15.81
C ILE A 140 -2.88 -3.57 -16.54
N SER A 141 -3.47 -2.56 -15.90
CA SER A 141 -3.57 -1.22 -16.48
C SER A 141 -2.21 -0.53 -16.60
N GLY A 142 -1.27 -0.82 -15.69
CA GLY A 142 0.12 -0.37 -15.76
C GLY A 142 0.85 -0.96 -16.95
N SER A 143 0.67 -2.25 -17.25
CA SER A 143 1.21 -2.89 -18.45
C SER A 143 0.65 -2.28 -19.73
N VAL A 144 -0.66 -1.98 -19.78
CA VAL A 144 -1.27 -1.31 -20.95
C VAL A 144 -0.70 0.10 -21.13
N TRP A 145 -0.54 0.85 -20.04
CA TRP A 145 0.15 2.13 -20.09
C TRP A 145 1.61 1.98 -20.56
N ALA A 146 2.34 0.97 -20.07
CA ALA A 146 3.73 0.72 -20.42
C ALA A 146 3.92 0.46 -21.92
N GLU A 147 2.99 -0.23 -22.58
CA GLU A 147 3.03 -0.41 -24.04
C GLU A 147 2.89 0.93 -24.77
N SER A 148 1.92 1.76 -24.35
CA SER A 148 1.75 3.09 -24.94
C SER A 148 2.93 4.04 -24.68
N ALA A 149 3.67 3.81 -23.59
CA ALA A 149 4.75 4.66 -23.12
C ALA A 149 6.12 4.26 -23.69
N TRP A 150 6.43 2.97 -23.67
CA TRP A 150 7.76 2.41 -23.93
C TRP A 150 7.76 1.40 -25.09
N GLY A 151 6.61 1.10 -25.70
CA GLY A 151 6.46 0.12 -26.77
C GLY A 151 6.51 -1.34 -26.32
N SER A 152 6.45 -1.61 -25.00
CA SER A 152 6.39 -2.97 -24.42
C SER A 152 5.49 -3.01 -23.18
N TYR A 153 4.69 -4.07 -23.04
CA TYR A 153 3.82 -4.28 -21.87
C TYR A 153 4.56 -4.57 -20.56
N TRP A 154 5.80 -5.05 -20.68
CA TRP A 154 6.65 -5.42 -19.55
C TRP A 154 8.12 -5.37 -19.99
N SER A 155 8.95 -4.79 -19.15
CA SER A 155 10.38 -4.52 -19.38
C SER A 155 11.29 -5.13 -18.31
N TRP A 156 10.74 -5.78 -17.29
CA TRP A 156 11.46 -6.28 -16.12
C TRP A 156 12.23 -5.18 -15.38
N ASP A 157 11.74 -3.95 -15.45
CA ASP A 157 12.34 -2.87 -14.68
C ASP A 157 12.19 -3.15 -13.16
N PRO A 158 13.00 -2.51 -12.31
CA PRO A 158 12.90 -2.75 -10.88
C PRO A 158 11.50 -2.48 -10.29
N LYS A 159 10.73 -1.50 -10.79
CA LYS A 159 9.36 -1.27 -10.28
C LYS A 159 8.41 -2.38 -10.67
N GLU A 160 8.39 -2.77 -11.94
CA GLU A 160 7.62 -3.93 -12.43
C GLU A 160 7.98 -5.20 -11.63
N THR A 161 9.27 -5.49 -11.49
CA THR A 161 9.75 -6.70 -10.79
C THR A 161 9.31 -6.72 -9.32
N TRP A 162 9.47 -5.61 -8.59
CA TRP A 162 9.06 -5.54 -7.19
C TRP A 162 7.54 -5.49 -7.01
N SER A 163 6.80 -4.95 -7.97
CA SER A 163 5.34 -5.05 -7.99
C SER A 163 4.89 -6.51 -8.12
N LEU A 164 5.58 -7.30 -8.94
CA LEU A 164 5.30 -8.72 -9.12
C LEU A 164 5.66 -9.54 -7.88
N ILE A 165 6.80 -9.26 -7.23
CA ILE A 165 7.17 -9.86 -5.93
C ILE A 165 6.09 -9.56 -4.89
N THR A 166 5.64 -8.31 -4.81
CA THR A 166 4.60 -7.87 -3.88
C THR A 166 3.29 -8.59 -4.17
N TRP A 167 2.92 -8.73 -5.44
CA TRP A 167 1.75 -9.47 -5.89
C TRP A 167 1.82 -10.94 -5.45
N PHE A 168 2.95 -11.64 -5.66
CA PHE A 168 3.12 -13.03 -5.24
C PHE A 168 3.05 -13.21 -3.72
N LEU A 169 3.61 -12.29 -2.94
CA LEU A 169 3.54 -12.35 -1.47
C LEU A 169 2.07 -12.24 -0.99
N TYR A 170 1.30 -11.31 -1.55
CA TYR A 170 -0.11 -11.16 -1.20
C TYR A 170 -0.99 -12.28 -1.78
N ALA A 171 -0.67 -12.80 -2.96
CA ALA A 171 -1.32 -13.97 -3.53
C ALA A 171 -1.11 -15.20 -2.64
N ALA A 172 0.12 -15.45 -2.19
CA ALA A 172 0.44 -16.55 -1.29
C ALA A 172 -0.28 -16.41 0.07
N LEU A 173 -0.33 -15.19 0.62
CA LEU A 173 -1.08 -14.90 1.83
C LEU A 173 -2.58 -15.16 1.65
N LEU A 174 -3.20 -14.64 0.58
CA LEU A 174 -4.63 -14.80 0.33
C LEU A 174 -4.98 -16.26 0.02
N HIS A 175 -4.17 -16.93 -0.78
CA HIS A 175 -4.29 -18.37 -1.05
C HIS A 175 -4.20 -19.17 0.26
N GLY A 176 -3.18 -18.92 1.08
CA GLY A 176 -3.02 -19.57 2.38
C GLY A 176 -4.20 -19.35 3.32
N ARG A 177 -4.88 -18.21 3.25
CA ARG A 177 -6.11 -17.92 4.00
C ARG A 177 -7.33 -18.71 3.46
N LEU A 178 -7.43 -18.89 2.15
CA LEU A 178 -8.55 -19.58 1.49
C LEU A 178 -8.43 -21.11 1.56
N THR A 179 -7.23 -21.66 1.35
CA THR A 179 -7.00 -23.10 1.22
C THR A 179 -6.31 -23.71 2.43
N GLY A 180 -5.34 -22.99 3.01
CA GLY A 180 -4.47 -23.49 4.08
C GLY A 180 -4.89 -23.10 5.49
N GLY A 181 -6.03 -22.43 5.67
CA GLY A 181 -6.54 -21.99 6.98
C GLY A 181 -5.65 -20.98 7.71
N TRP A 182 -4.78 -20.24 7.01
CA TRP A 182 -3.90 -19.26 7.64
C TRP A 182 -4.74 -18.19 8.31
N ARG A 183 -4.57 -18.01 9.62
CA ARG A 183 -5.23 -16.97 10.41
C ARG A 183 -4.31 -16.48 11.51
N GLY A 184 -4.64 -15.34 12.07
CA GLY A 184 -3.99 -14.74 13.22
C GLY A 184 -2.53 -14.39 12.96
N ARG A 185 -1.64 -14.87 13.84
CA ARG A 185 -0.21 -14.51 13.84
C ARG A 185 0.48 -14.73 12.49
N ARG A 186 0.19 -15.86 11.83
CA ARG A 186 0.80 -16.19 10.52
C ARG A 186 0.38 -15.19 9.46
N ALA A 187 -0.92 -14.90 9.37
CA ALA A 187 -1.44 -13.91 8.42
C ALA A 187 -0.90 -12.50 8.70
N ALA A 188 -0.83 -12.10 9.98
CA ALA A 188 -0.27 -10.82 10.39
C ALA A 188 1.19 -10.64 9.98
N ILE A 189 2.04 -11.65 10.19
CA ILE A 189 3.46 -11.61 9.79
C ILE A 189 3.59 -11.48 8.27
N PHE A 190 2.84 -12.28 7.50
CA PHE A 190 2.88 -12.21 6.05
C PHE A 190 2.39 -10.87 5.50
N ALA A 191 1.36 -10.26 6.12
CA ALA A 191 0.93 -8.91 5.78
C ALA A 191 2.03 -7.87 6.02
N ILE A 192 2.82 -8.03 7.10
CA ILE A 192 3.96 -7.15 7.39
C ILE A 192 5.09 -7.33 6.38
N VAL A 193 5.43 -8.58 6.04
CA VAL A 193 6.45 -8.89 5.04
C VAL A 193 6.04 -8.36 3.65
N GLY A 194 4.80 -8.59 3.24
CA GLY A 194 4.25 -8.06 1.98
C GLY A 194 4.28 -6.54 1.93
N PHE A 195 4.00 -5.86 3.04
CA PHE A 195 4.11 -4.41 3.12
C PHE A 195 5.56 -3.92 3.02
N GLY A 196 6.52 -4.66 3.57
CA GLY A 196 7.95 -4.38 3.35
C GLY A 196 8.34 -4.40 1.87
N ALA A 197 7.87 -5.39 1.11
CA ALA A 197 8.09 -5.46 -0.34
C ALA A 197 7.40 -4.31 -1.08
N LEU A 198 6.18 -3.93 -0.68
CA LEU A 198 5.47 -2.78 -1.24
C LEU A 198 6.25 -1.47 -1.02
N VAL A 199 6.72 -1.22 0.20
CA VAL A 199 7.53 -0.03 0.53
C VAL A 199 8.82 -0.03 -0.28
N PHE A 200 9.47 -1.17 -0.45
CA PHE A 200 10.65 -1.27 -1.31
C PHE A 200 10.32 -0.97 -2.78
N SER A 201 9.22 -1.51 -3.31
CA SER A 201 8.76 -1.24 -4.67
C SER A 201 8.49 0.25 -4.91
N PHE A 202 7.93 0.94 -3.91
CA PHE A 202 7.52 2.34 -4.03
C PHE A 202 8.64 3.34 -3.71
N LEU A 203 9.39 3.14 -2.62
CA LEU A 203 10.48 4.05 -2.20
C LEU A 203 11.86 3.49 -2.54
N GLY A 204 12.11 2.21 -2.24
CA GLY A 204 13.41 1.57 -2.44
C GLY A 204 13.87 1.64 -3.89
N VAL A 205 13.00 1.34 -4.84
CA VAL A 205 13.34 1.43 -6.26
C VAL A 205 13.65 2.87 -6.69
N ASN A 206 12.86 3.86 -6.23
CA ASN A 206 13.10 5.26 -6.59
C ASN A 206 14.40 5.82 -6.01
N LEU A 207 14.80 5.39 -4.81
CA LEU A 207 15.92 5.98 -4.07
C LEU A 207 17.23 5.20 -4.20
N LEU A 208 17.17 3.89 -4.46
CA LEU A 208 18.33 3.00 -4.39
C LEU A 208 18.68 2.34 -5.73
N LEU A 209 17.75 2.29 -6.69
CA LEU A 209 17.92 1.59 -7.96
C LEU A 209 17.73 2.55 -9.13
N THR A 210 18.42 2.25 -10.23
CA THR A 210 18.24 2.95 -11.51
C THR A 210 17.21 2.20 -12.36
N GLY A 211 16.31 2.92 -13.04
CA GLY A 211 15.32 2.32 -13.93
C GLY A 211 14.52 3.33 -14.75
N LEU A 212 13.64 2.85 -15.63
CA LEU A 212 12.76 3.67 -16.49
C LEU A 212 11.84 4.62 -15.72
N HIS A 213 11.74 4.42 -14.40
CA HIS A 213 10.91 5.20 -13.50
C HIS A 213 11.70 6.03 -12.48
N SER A 214 13.00 6.23 -12.69
CA SER A 214 13.84 7.15 -11.91
C SER A 214 13.54 8.58 -12.35
N TYR A 215 12.46 9.18 -11.85
CA TYR A 215 12.17 10.60 -12.03
C TYR A 215 12.94 11.38 -10.94
N ASN A 216 14.23 11.60 -11.17
CA ASN A 216 15.06 12.53 -10.40
C ASN A 216 14.86 13.96 -10.92
#